data_AF-A0A1D8IS90-F1
#
_entry.id   AF-A0A1D8IS90-F1
#
_cell.length_a   1.000
_cell.length_b   1.000
_cell.length_c   1.000
_cell.angle_alpha   90.00
_cell.angle_beta   90.00
_cell.angle_gamma   90.00
#
_symmetry.space_group_name_H-M   'P 1'
#
loop_
_entity.id
_entity.type
_entity.pdbx_description
1 polymer ?
#
loop_
_entity_poly.entity_id
_entity_poly.type
_entity_poly.pdbx_seq_one_letter_code
_entity_poly.pdbx_strand_id
1 'polypeptide(L)'
;MAEPVALYRVADGTVHLHGELDAAGVPALNARLQSLRGEEGAECTLELDELELLDAAAVIGMLELIRGLMADKMHVTVLHAPQTLAHTLYRVGELERHGLRLIDPREEEPYG
;
A
#
# COMPACT_ATOMS: atom_id res chain seq x y z
N MET A 1 -20.24 0.58 7.97
CA MET A 1 -19.49 -0.56 7.42
C MET A 1 -18.58 0.03 6.38
N ALA A 2 -17.28 -0.21 6.48
CA ALA A 2 -16.31 0.33 5.53
C ALA A 2 -16.61 -0.16 4.11
N GLU A 3 -16.45 0.69 3.10
CA GLU A 3 -16.54 0.25 1.71
C GLU A 3 -15.37 -0.70 1.39
N PRO A 4 -15.62 -1.92 0.90
CA PRO A 4 -14.56 -2.90 0.71
C PRO A 4 -13.53 -2.40 -0.31
N VAL A 5 -12.25 -2.44 0.05
CA VAL A 5 -11.16 -2.08 -0.86
C VAL A 5 -11.29 -2.84 -2.16
N ALA A 6 -11.41 -2.12 -3.26
CA ALA A 6 -11.35 -2.67 -4.60
C ALA A 6 -9.93 -2.52 -5.14
N LEU A 7 -9.59 -3.44 -6.03
CA LEU A 7 -8.25 -3.64 -6.54
C LEU A 7 -8.40 -3.94 -8.02
N TYR A 8 -7.65 -3.20 -8.84
CA TYR A 8 -7.47 -3.54 -10.25
C TYR A 8 -6.02 -3.28 -10.68
N ARG A 9 -5.57 -4.04 -11.67
CA ARG A 9 -4.23 -3.92 -12.23
C ARG A 9 -4.34 -3.41 -13.66
N VAL A 10 -3.51 -2.43 -14.00
CA VAL A 10 -3.43 -1.87 -15.35
C VAL A 10 -2.22 -2.45 -16.11
N ALA A 11 -2.18 -2.22 -17.43
CA ALA A 11 -1.24 -2.88 -18.34
C ALA A 11 0.24 -2.57 -18.06
N ASP A 12 0.55 -1.45 -17.41
CA ASP A 12 1.92 -1.07 -17.03
C ASP A 12 2.42 -1.76 -15.75
N GLY A 13 1.57 -2.55 -15.10
CA GLY A 13 1.90 -3.26 -13.86
C GLY A 13 1.45 -2.56 -12.59
N THR A 14 0.91 -1.35 -12.66
CA THR A 14 0.37 -0.60 -11.51
C THR A 14 -0.90 -1.26 -10.98
N VAL A 15 -0.96 -1.38 -9.65
CA VAL A 15 -2.09 -1.89 -8.89
C VAL A 15 -2.73 -0.71 -8.17
N HIS A 16 -3.94 -0.37 -8.58
CA HIS A 16 -4.74 0.67 -7.95
C HIS A 16 -5.55 0.07 -6.82
N LEU A 17 -5.46 0.69 -5.65
CA LEU A 17 -6.27 0.37 -4.48
C LEU A 17 -7.20 1.55 -4.19
N HIS A 18 -8.49 1.28 -4.07
CA HIS A 18 -9.48 2.31 -3.80
C HIS A 18 -10.55 1.81 -2.83
N GLY A 19 -11.15 2.72 -2.06
CA GLY A 19 -12.13 2.43 -1.02
C GLY A 19 -11.55 2.54 0.38
N GLU A 20 -12.17 1.87 1.35
CA GLU A 20 -11.84 2.04 2.77
C GLU A 20 -11.26 0.74 3.35
N LEU A 21 -10.14 0.85 4.06
CA LEU A 21 -9.52 -0.27 4.77
C LEU A 21 -9.62 -0.04 6.27
N ASP A 22 -10.26 -0.98 6.95
CA ASP A 22 -10.21 -1.15 8.39
C ASP A 22 -9.43 -2.43 8.76
N ALA A 23 -9.27 -2.68 10.06
CA ALA A 23 -8.63 -3.89 10.57
C ALA A 23 -9.23 -5.21 10.02
N ALA A 24 -10.54 -5.26 9.79
CA ALA A 24 -11.25 -6.46 9.36
C ALA A 24 -11.04 -6.74 7.85
N GLY A 25 -10.80 -5.71 7.05
CA GLY A 25 -10.54 -5.81 5.62
C GLY A 25 -9.12 -6.27 5.26
N VAL A 26 -8.14 -6.09 6.15
CA VAL A 26 -6.71 -6.40 5.89
C VAL A 26 -6.48 -7.83 5.39
N PRO A 27 -7.04 -8.90 6.01
CA PRO A 27 -6.82 -10.26 5.54
C PRO A 27 -7.37 -10.51 4.12
N ALA A 28 -8.50 -9.90 3.78
CA ALA A 28 -9.11 -10.05 2.46
C ALA A 28 -8.29 -9.32 1.38
N LEU A 29 -7.80 -8.12 1.68
CA LEU A 29 -6.88 -7.40 0.80
C LEU A 29 -5.57 -8.17 0.60
N ASN A 30 -5.02 -8.75 1.68
CA ASN A 30 -3.83 -9.59 1.59
C ASN A 30 -3.99 -10.71 0.58
N ALA A 31 -5.05 -11.52 0.73
CA ALA A 31 -5.31 -12.65 -0.16
C ALA A 31 -5.40 -12.23 -1.64
N ARG A 32 -5.93 -11.04 -1.93
CA ARG A 32 -6.01 -10.50 -3.27
C ARG A 32 -4.66 -10.03 -3.80
N LEU A 33 -3.87 -9.30 -3.00
CA LEU A 33 -2.52 -8.89 -3.39
C LEU A 33 -1.59 -10.08 -3.62
N GLN A 34 -1.74 -11.14 -2.82
CA GLN A 34 -0.99 -12.40 -2.99
C GLN A 34 -1.23 -13.04 -4.37
N SER A 35 -2.43 -12.90 -4.94
CA SER A 35 -2.74 -13.40 -6.28
C SER A 35 -2.07 -12.61 -7.41
N LEU A 36 -1.51 -11.43 -7.11
CA LEU A 36 -0.83 -10.55 -8.07
C LEU A 36 0.70 -10.66 -8.01
N ARG A 37 1.23 -11.48 -7.09
CA ARG A 37 2.66 -11.69 -6.95
C ARG A 37 3.27 -12.08 -8.30
N GLY A 38 4.31 -11.35 -8.67
CA GLY A 38 5.09 -11.60 -9.88
C GLY A 38 6.23 -12.59 -9.63
N GLU A 39 7.10 -12.71 -10.61
CA GLU A 39 8.39 -13.40 -10.46
C GLU A 39 9.32 -12.59 -9.55
N GLU A 40 10.37 -13.25 -9.02
CA GLU A 40 11.42 -12.59 -8.24
C GLU A 40 12.04 -11.42 -9.04
N GLY A 41 12.18 -10.26 -8.40
CA GLY A 41 12.68 -9.05 -9.04
C GLY A 41 11.63 -8.25 -9.85
N ALA A 42 10.38 -8.70 -9.90
CA ALA A 42 9.31 -7.96 -10.55
C ALA A 42 9.06 -6.59 -9.88
N GLU A 43 8.79 -5.58 -10.70
CA GLU A 43 8.34 -4.26 -10.24
C GLU A 43 6.83 -4.29 -9.95
N CYS A 44 6.43 -3.67 -8.85
CA CYS A 44 5.03 -3.50 -8.45
C CYS A 44 4.82 -2.08 -7.96
N THR A 45 3.96 -1.34 -8.66
CA THR A 45 3.54 -0.01 -8.23
C THR A 45 2.18 -0.11 -7.56
N LEU A 46 2.08 0.34 -6.32
CA LEU A 46 0.82 0.46 -5.58
C LEU A 46 0.38 1.93 -5.61
N GLU A 47 -0.73 2.20 -6.27
CA GLU A 47 -1.35 3.52 -6.36
C GLU A 47 -2.47 3.63 -5.32
N LEU A 48 -2.33 4.58 -4.39
CA LEU A 48 -3.14 4.69 -3.17
C LEU A 48 -3.96 5.98 -3.06
N ASP A 49 -4.05 6.77 -4.14
CA ASP A 49 -4.71 8.08 -4.11
C ASP A 49 -6.15 8.04 -3.57
N GLU A 50 -6.89 6.96 -3.89
CA GLU A 50 -8.29 6.74 -3.50
C GLU A 50 -8.47 5.73 -2.34
N LEU A 51 -7.38 5.37 -1.65
CA LEU A 51 -7.42 4.44 -0.52
C LEU A 51 -7.46 5.19 0.82
N GLU A 52 -8.50 4.94 1.60
CA GLU A 52 -8.62 5.44 2.97
C GLU A 52 -8.27 4.38 4.00
N LEU A 53 -7.40 4.75 4.95
CA LEU A 53 -6.98 3.89 6.07
C LEU A 53 -7.69 4.35 7.33
N LEU A 54 -8.75 3.64 7.71
CA LEU A 54 -9.70 4.11 8.73
C LEU A 54 -9.19 4.02 10.17
N ASP A 55 -8.21 3.16 10.43
CA ASP A 55 -7.66 2.96 11.76
C ASP A 55 -6.17 2.60 11.74
N ALA A 56 -5.54 2.63 12.92
CA ALA A 56 -4.11 2.30 13.05
C ALA A 56 -3.80 0.86 12.63
N ALA A 57 -4.74 -0.08 12.78
CA ALA A 57 -4.54 -1.46 12.38
C ALA A 57 -4.57 -1.63 10.86
N ALA A 58 -5.33 -0.81 10.12
CA ALA A 58 -5.28 -0.73 8.67
C ALA A 58 -3.94 -0.19 8.17
N VAL A 59 -3.39 0.84 8.83
CA VAL A 59 -2.05 1.37 8.51
C VAL A 59 -0.97 0.31 8.72
N ILE A 60 -0.97 -0.35 9.88
CA ILE A 60 -0.02 -1.44 10.17
C ILE A 60 -0.24 -2.62 9.21
N GLY A 61 -1.50 -2.96 8.91
CA GLY A 61 -1.85 -3.98 7.93
C GLY A 61 -1.23 -3.68 6.56
N MET A 62 -1.40 -2.46 6.05
CA MET A 62 -0.84 -2.05 4.76
C MET A 62 0.70 -2.07 4.77
N LEU A 63 1.34 -1.64 5.85
CA LEU A 63 2.78 -1.77 6.04
C LEU A 63 3.23 -3.25 5.94
N GLU A 64 2.56 -4.17 6.64
CA GLU A 64 2.90 -5.60 6.60
C GLU A 64 2.66 -6.21 5.22
N LEU A 65 1.65 -5.75 4.47
CA LEU A 65 1.43 -6.16 3.08
C LEU A 65 2.59 -5.75 2.18
N ILE A 66 3.05 -4.51 2.29
CA ILE A 66 4.21 -3.99 1.55
C ILE A 66 5.46 -4.80 1.90
N ARG A 67 5.71 -5.04 3.19
CA ARG A 67 6.81 -5.89 3.66
C ARG A 67 6.73 -7.31 3.09
N GLY A 68 5.52 -7.86 3.02
CA GLY A 68 5.25 -9.16 2.42
C GLY A 68 5.70 -9.23 0.96
N LEU A 69 5.33 -8.23 0.14
CA LEU A 69 5.75 -8.15 -1.27
C LEU A 69 7.27 -8.00 -1.41
N MET A 70 7.90 -7.17 -0.58
CA MET A 70 9.36 -7.01 -0.56
C MET A 70 10.08 -8.29 -0.12
N ALA A 71 9.49 -9.06 0.80
CA ALA A 71 10.06 -10.33 1.26
C ALA A 71 10.13 -11.36 0.11
N ASP A 72 9.23 -11.29 -0.87
CA ASP A 72 9.30 -12.08 -2.11
C ASP A 72 10.22 -11.47 -3.17
N LYS A 73 11.10 -10.55 -2.76
CA LYS A 73 12.11 -9.92 -3.64
C LYS A 73 11.50 -9.08 -4.75
N MET A 74 10.28 -8.58 -4.58
CA MET A 74 9.70 -7.60 -5.48
C MET A 74 10.25 -6.19 -5.18
N HIS A 75 10.34 -5.35 -6.21
CA HIS A 75 10.58 -3.93 -6.05
C HIS A 75 9.25 -3.18 -5.99
N VAL A 76 8.91 -2.67 -4.82
CA VAL A 76 7.64 -1.99 -4.57
C VAL A 76 7.82 -0.48 -4.65
N THR A 77 7.00 0.16 -5.47
CA THR A 77 6.83 1.62 -5.49
C THR A 77 5.45 1.93 -4.92
N VAL A 78 5.37 2.81 -3.94
CA VAL A 78 4.10 3.30 -3.38
C VAL A 78 3.90 4.73 -3.88
N LEU A 79 2.82 4.96 -4.62
CA LEU A 79 2.39 6.26 -5.13
C LEU A 79 1.22 6.79 -4.29
N HIS A 80 1.19 8.11 -4.09
CA HIS A 80 0.08 8.82 -3.43
C HIS A 80 -0.37 8.16 -2.13
N ALA A 81 0.59 7.72 -1.31
CA ALA A 81 0.28 7.12 -0.02
C ALA A 81 -0.48 8.11 0.88
N PRO A 82 -1.50 7.67 1.64
CA PRO A 82 -2.03 8.43 2.77
C PRO A 82 -0.90 8.88 3.71
N GLN A 83 -0.96 10.11 4.25
CA GLN A 83 0.09 10.63 5.14
C GLN A 83 0.40 9.71 6.33
N THR A 84 -0.64 9.11 6.93
CA THR A 84 -0.49 8.17 8.05
C THR A 84 0.39 6.98 7.70
N LEU A 85 0.28 6.45 6.48
CA LEU A 85 1.14 5.38 5.97
C LEU A 85 2.54 5.89 5.63
N ALA A 86 2.65 7.02 4.93
CA ALA A 86 3.93 7.64 4.58
C ALA A 86 4.79 7.92 5.83
N HIS A 87 4.19 8.54 6.85
CA HIS A 87 4.81 8.80 8.14
C HIS A 87 5.24 7.52 8.84
N THR A 88 4.41 6.47 8.77
CA THR A 88 4.74 5.17 9.36
C THR A 88 5.96 4.56 8.67
N LEU A 89 5.99 4.51 7.33
CA LEU A 89 7.10 3.99 6.53
C LEU A 89 8.41 4.71 6.85
N TYR A 90 8.38 6.04 6.98
CA TYR A 90 9.54 6.84 7.38
C TYR A 90 9.97 6.51 8.81
N ARG A 91 9.03 6.52 9.77
CA ARG A 91 9.30 6.32 11.19
C ARG A 91 9.92 4.95 11.50
N VAL A 92 9.50 3.90 10.79
CA VAL A 92 10.03 2.54 10.99
C VAL A 92 11.26 2.24 10.12
N GLY A 93 11.77 3.20 9.35
CA GLY A 93 12.98 3.05 8.52
C GLY A 93 12.79 2.16 7.29
N GLU A 94 11.56 1.92 6.83
CA GLU A 94 11.34 1.02 5.68
C GLU A 94 11.85 1.63 4.37
N LEU A 95 11.83 2.95 4.24
CA LEU A 95 12.33 3.64 3.04
C LEU A 95 13.85 3.53 2.88
N GLU A 96 14.58 3.13 3.93
CA GLU A 96 16.03 2.87 3.87
C GLU A 96 16.33 1.45 3.35
N ARG A 97 15.32 0.59 3.26
CA ARG A 97 15.49 -0.79 2.80
C ARG A 97 15.46 -0.85 1.27
N HIS A 98 16.32 -1.70 0.72
CA HIS A 98 16.30 -1.98 -0.72
C HIS A 98 14.96 -2.60 -1.13
N GLY A 99 14.42 -2.12 -2.24
CA GLY A 99 13.19 -2.64 -2.85
C GLY A 99 11.92 -1.91 -2.45
N LEU A 100 11.99 -0.79 -1.72
CA LEU A 100 10.86 0.11 -1.50
C LEU A 100 11.16 1.52 -1.98
N ARG A 101 10.20 2.14 -2.65
CA ARG A 101 10.19 3.58 -2.95
C ARG A 101 8.84 4.17 -2.56
N LEU A 102 8.85 5.38 -2.02
CA LEU A 102 7.67 6.18 -1.78
C LEU A 102 7.76 7.42 -2.67
N ILE A 103 6.71 7.67 -3.44
CA ILE A 103 6.63 8.77 -4.40
C ILE A 103 5.34 9.54 -4.14
N ASP A 104 5.46 10.87 -4.11
CA ASP A 104 4.36 11.83 -4.02
C ASP A 104 3.27 11.46 -2.99
N PRO A 105 3.60 11.23 -1.70
CA PRO A 105 2.59 10.96 -0.68
C PRO A 105 1.57 12.12 -0.63
N ARG A 106 0.28 11.80 -0.46
CA ARG A 106 -0.81 12.80 -0.44
C ARG A 106 -0.53 13.83 0.63
N GLU A 107 -0.60 15.12 0.34
CA GLU A 107 -0.47 16.16 1.36
C GLU A 107 -1.73 16.16 2.26
N GLU A 108 -1.58 16.34 3.58
CA GLU A 108 -2.74 16.62 4.44
C GLU A 108 -3.28 18.01 4.08
N GLU A 109 -4.56 18.12 3.69
CA GLU A 109 -5.20 19.42 3.58
C GLU A 109 -5.12 20.11 4.97
N PRO A 110 -4.49 21.28 5.09
CA PRO A 110 -4.53 22.04 6.33
C PRO A 110 -5.97 22.48 6.54
N TYR A 111 -6.66 21.83 7.48
CA TYR A 111 -8.02 22.11 7.94
C TYR A 111 -8.54 23.49 7.51
N GLY A 112 -9.42 23.52 6.50
CA GLY A 112 -10.28 24.66 6.19
C GLY A 112 -11.50 24.71 7.09
#